data_AF-A0A9W8H834-F1
#
_entry.id   AF-A0A9W8H834-F1
#
_cell.length_a   1.000
_cell.length_b   1.000
_cell.length_c   1.000
_cell.angle_alpha   90.00
_cell.angle_beta   90.00
_cell.angle_gamma   90.00
#
_symmetry.space_group_name_H-M   'P 1'
#
loop_
_entity.id
_entity.type
_entity.pdbx_description
1 polymer ?
#
loop_
_entity_poly.entity_id
_entity_poly.type
_entity_poly.pdbx_seq_one_letter_code
_entity_poly.pdbx_strand_id
1 'polypeptide(L)'
;MRLCVAGGVVLAALAAGCAARAAGPAEAFGEELVVRRLGDGKVLQHFEFAVEREATAEDQHNYRLFPRQIGEIAQRHAVRSLQLAFTQGNWREQWGYAPAPVHGAGAELLARIAAPAENATQQWRGLANALSGVFCASLNFIDETNTDSPGMGAGPAGLRRGRLPRENVCTENLTPWIKQLPCQAKSGLGALLNPHRLFNAHFYSMGVSLETAPASGGGRPALRYTQHLTVVLDPRAFGLADDGGGGGGGWTLGALMDRPLLAAACPVASRSTVRVTGFRATPRPDSAAAISDDAAAVTHTFDLLRRRIDDIGLSAEPARNESLAGPVVSVHRYVTGSGGIDGGVEAILTNRHAAPVRVTYLDSLPWYLRVYSHTLQVRTAAGKALRPARVAFSPAVDRGRPSSLAVELELPPASRTVVRFAFEKGFLKYTEHPPDANRGFNVAPAVVSYTLPGAEPACPRPTFPCRTTSSR
;
A
#
# COMPACT_ATOMS: atom_id res chain seq x y z
N MET A 1 -85.26 8.88 36.70
CA MET A 1 -84.38 10.03 36.36
C MET A 1 -83.70 9.67 35.05
N ARG A 2 -83.86 10.52 34.04
CA ARG A 2 -83.42 10.44 32.63
C ARG A 2 -82.03 9.79 32.43
N LEU A 3 -81.58 9.22 31.31
CA LEU A 3 -82.10 8.68 30.04
C LEU A 3 -80.81 8.43 29.20
N CYS A 4 -80.73 7.34 28.42
CA CYS A 4 -79.88 7.16 27.22
C CYS A 4 -78.34 7.08 27.34
N VAL A 5 -77.57 6.42 26.45
CA VAL A 5 -77.73 5.42 25.37
C VAL A 5 -76.30 4.97 24.99
N ALA A 6 -76.22 3.77 24.40
CA ALA A 6 -75.14 3.07 23.71
C ALA A 6 -73.98 3.86 23.05
N GLY A 7 -72.84 3.16 22.93
CA GLY A 7 -71.80 3.46 21.96
C GLY A 7 -70.52 2.68 22.24
N GLY A 8 -70.36 1.50 21.60
CA GLY A 8 -69.12 0.74 21.67
C GLY A 8 -67.97 1.46 20.96
N VAL A 9 -66.74 1.01 21.24
CA VAL A 9 -65.67 0.75 20.26
C VAL A 9 -64.52 0.10 21.04
N VAL A 10 -64.16 -1.10 20.60
CA VAL A 10 -62.93 -1.81 20.96
C VAL A 10 -61.75 -1.01 20.42
N LEU A 11 -60.80 -0.63 21.26
CA LEU A 11 -59.46 -0.23 20.80
C LEU A 11 -58.38 -0.93 21.63
N ALA A 12 -58.01 -2.11 21.16
CA ALA A 12 -56.68 -2.66 21.39
C ALA A 12 -55.70 -1.83 20.56
N ALA A 13 -54.95 -0.93 21.21
CA ALA A 13 -53.83 -0.25 20.58
C ALA A 13 -52.54 -0.96 21.00
N LEU A 14 -52.00 -1.71 20.04
CA LEU A 14 -50.68 -2.31 20.03
C LEU A 14 -49.62 -1.32 20.52
N ALA A 15 -49.02 -1.59 21.67
CA ALA A 15 -47.70 -1.08 22.02
C ALA A 15 -46.65 -1.81 21.14
N ALA A 16 -46.64 -1.50 19.84
CA ALA A 16 -45.53 -1.85 18.97
C ALA A 16 -44.40 -0.86 19.28
N GLY A 17 -43.49 -1.29 20.15
CA GLY A 17 -42.27 -0.58 20.44
C GLY A 17 -41.52 -0.29 19.14
N CYS A 18 -41.45 0.98 18.76
CA CYS A 18 -40.38 1.46 17.89
C CYS A 18 -39.08 1.32 18.67
N ALA A 19 -38.46 0.15 18.59
CA ALA A 19 -37.03 0.04 18.76
C ALA A 19 -36.42 0.87 17.63
N ALA A 20 -36.20 2.17 17.89
CA ALA A 20 -35.33 2.99 17.08
C ALA A 20 -33.98 2.26 17.09
N ARG A 21 -33.70 1.57 15.99
CA ARG A 21 -32.40 1.00 15.71
C ARG A 21 -31.48 2.20 15.69
N ALA A 22 -30.72 2.40 16.78
CA ALA A 22 -29.76 3.49 16.87
C ALA A 22 -28.93 3.43 15.58
N ALA A 23 -29.03 4.48 14.76
CA ALA A 23 -28.23 4.57 13.55
C ALA A 23 -26.78 4.43 13.99
N GLY A 24 -26.09 3.41 13.49
CA GLY A 24 -24.66 3.24 13.75
C GLY A 24 -23.92 4.52 13.38
N PRO A 25 -22.72 4.76 13.94
CA PRO A 25 -21.96 5.94 13.59
C PRO A 25 -21.74 5.97 12.07
N ALA A 26 -22.08 7.10 11.44
CA ALA A 26 -21.97 7.30 9.99
C ALA A 26 -20.52 7.13 9.47
N GLU A 27 -19.55 7.28 10.38
CA GLU A 27 -18.13 7.06 10.14
C GLU A 27 -17.51 6.24 11.27
N ALA A 28 -16.63 5.29 10.93
CA ALA A 28 -15.90 4.46 11.89
C ALA A 28 -14.39 4.54 11.62
N PHE A 29 -13.59 4.72 12.67
CA PHE A 29 -12.13 4.79 12.59
C PHE A 29 -11.48 3.57 13.26
N GLY A 30 -10.59 2.89 12.56
CA GLY A 30 -9.77 1.82 13.10
C GLY A 30 -8.28 2.12 12.93
N GLU A 31 -7.49 1.72 13.92
CA GLU A 31 -6.04 1.76 13.88
C GLU A 31 -5.45 0.39 14.20
N GLU A 32 -4.43 -0.02 13.44
CA GLU A 32 -3.70 -1.27 13.64
C GLU A 32 -2.19 -1.04 13.47
N LEU A 33 -1.39 -1.70 14.31
CA LEU A 33 0.06 -1.80 14.16
C LEU A 33 0.46 -3.27 14.13
N VAL A 34 1.08 -3.70 13.05
CA VAL A 34 1.73 -5.01 12.94
C VAL A 34 3.23 -4.85 13.17
N VAL A 35 3.77 -5.58 14.14
CA VAL A 35 5.20 -5.66 14.47
C VAL A 35 5.67 -7.09 14.22
N ARG A 36 6.65 -7.25 13.33
CA ARG A 36 7.17 -8.58 12.98
C ARG A 36 8.68 -8.61 12.98
N ARG A 37 9.25 -9.62 13.64
CA ARG A 37 10.69 -9.91 13.55
C ARG A 37 11.03 -10.44 12.16
N LEU A 38 12.09 -9.93 11.55
CA LEU A 38 12.62 -10.38 10.27
C LEU A 38 13.82 -11.32 10.48
N GLY A 39 14.08 -12.18 9.50
CA GLY A 39 15.16 -13.19 9.59
C GLY A 39 16.57 -12.60 9.71
N ASP A 40 16.77 -11.34 9.28
CA ASP A 40 18.04 -10.62 9.40
C ASP A 40 18.14 -9.77 10.69
N GLY A 41 17.27 -10.03 11.67
CA GLY A 41 17.26 -9.36 12.98
C GLY A 41 16.58 -7.98 12.99
N LYS A 42 16.15 -7.48 11.83
CA LYS A 42 15.39 -6.23 11.72
C LYS A 42 13.93 -6.42 12.15
N VAL A 43 13.24 -5.31 12.29
CA VAL A 43 11.84 -5.27 12.73
C VAL A 43 11.01 -4.56 11.68
N LEU A 44 10.03 -5.27 11.12
CA LEU A 44 8.97 -4.69 10.32
C LEU A 44 7.94 -4.07 11.25
N GLN A 45 7.58 -2.81 11.00
CA GLN A 45 6.39 -2.18 11.54
C GLN A 45 5.48 -1.75 10.40
N HIS A 46 4.21 -2.08 10.49
CA HIS A 46 3.19 -1.66 9.55
C HIS A 46 2.02 -1.06 10.30
N PHE A 47 1.84 0.24 10.14
CA PHE A 47 0.70 0.99 10.65
C PHE A 47 -0.37 1.05 9.56
N GLU A 48 -1.60 0.73 9.94
CA GLU A 48 -2.79 0.92 9.11
C GLU A 48 -3.84 1.71 9.89
N PHE A 49 -4.32 2.79 9.28
CA PHE A 49 -5.37 3.64 9.81
C PHE A 49 -6.49 3.70 8.78
N ALA A 50 -7.69 3.29 9.14
CA ALA A 50 -8.81 3.21 8.22
C ALA A 50 -10.01 4.00 8.74
N VAL A 51 -10.56 4.88 7.90
CA VAL A 51 -11.84 5.53 8.11
C VAL A 51 -12.84 4.97 7.10
N GLU A 52 -13.91 4.38 7.60
CA GLU A 52 -15.03 3.92 6.78
C GLU A 52 -16.21 4.86 6.93
N ARG A 53 -16.87 5.16 5.81
CA ARG A 53 -18.01 6.06 5.74
C ARG A 53 -19.07 5.49 4.84
N GLU A 54 -20.31 5.41 5.30
CA GLU A 54 -21.42 5.05 4.42
C GLU A 54 -21.72 6.22 3.46
N ALA A 55 -21.85 5.95 2.16
CA ALA A 55 -22.21 6.98 1.20
C ALA A 55 -23.70 7.33 1.34
N THR A 56 -24.02 8.45 1.99
CA THR A 56 -25.37 9.01 2.01
C THR A 56 -25.52 10.08 0.92
N ALA A 57 -26.69 10.11 0.27
CA ALA A 57 -26.97 11.09 -0.79
C ALA A 57 -27.06 12.53 -0.26
N GLU A 58 -27.33 12.69 1.03
CA GLU A 58 -27.68 13.96 1.69
C GLU A 58 -26.49 14.61 2.43
N ASP A 59 -25.43 13.88 2.78
CA ASP A 59 -24.26 14.43 3.50
C ASP A 59 -22.99 14.48 2.64
N GLN A 60 -22.99 15.11 1.47
CA GLN A 60 -21.75 15.14 0.65
C GLN A 60 -20.60 15.95 1.29
N HIS A 61 -20.90 16.78 2.30
CA HIS A 61 -19.96 17.75 2.90
C HIS A 61 -19.80 17.64 4.42
N ASN A 62 -20.52 16.74 5.09
CA ASN A 62 -20.41 16.56 6.54
C ASN A 62 -19.39 15.46 6.86
N TYR A 63 -18.17 15.88 7.21
CA TYR A 63 -17.05 15.00 7.53
C TYR A 63 -16.72 15.12 9.02
N ARG A 64 -16.70 13.99 9.76
CA ARG A 64 -16.39 13.99 11.20
C ARG A 64 -14.98 13.48 11.48
N LEU A 65 -14.70 12.27 11.01
CA LEU A 65 -13.43 11.54 11.11
C LEU A 65 -12.73 11.49 9.76
N PHE A 66 -13.49 11.42 8.66
CA PHE A 66 -12.94 11.36 7.32
C PHE A 66 -12.25 12.69 6.94
N PRO A 67 -11.04 12.68 6.33
CA PRO A 67 -10.36 13.92 5.96
C PRO A 67 -11.11 14.71 4.88
N ARG A 68 -11.77 15.81 5.26
CA ARG A 68 -12.58 16.67 4.37
C ARG A 68 -11.85 17.02 3.06
N GLN A 69 -10.59 17.42 3.14
CA GLN A 69 -9.80 17.83 1.97
C GLN A 69 -9.69 16.69 0.94
N ILE A 70 -9.50 15.45 1.37
CA ILE A 70 -9.43 14.29 0.47
C ILE A 70 -10.78 14.02 -0.18
N GLY A 71 -11.87 14.15 0.59
CA GLY A 71 -13.23 13.98 0.08
C GLY A 71 -13.58 15.02 -0.98
N GLU A 72 -13.31 16.30 -0.71
CA GLU A 72 -13.51 17.41 -1.63
C GLU A 72 -12.68 17.27 -2.92
N ILE A 73 -11.40 16.87 -2.81
CA ILE A 73 -10.52 16.61 -3.95
C ILE A 73 -11.07 15.45 -4.80
N ALA A 74 -11.46 14.35 -4.16
CA ALA A 74 -11.99 13.19 -4.86
C ALA A 74 -13.27 13.50 -5.62
N GLN A 75 -14.19 14.26 -5.00
CA GLN A 75 -15.42 14.72 -5.66
C GLN A 75 -15.11 15.68 -6.82
N ARG A 76 -14.30 16.72 -6.59
CA ARG A 76 -13.95 17.74 -7.60
C ARG A 76 -13.29 17.13 -8.85
N HIS A 77 -12.45 16.11 -8.66
CA HIS A 77 -11.70 15.47 -9.75
C HIS A 77 -12.29 14.14 -10.22
N ALA A 78 -13.54 13.86 -9.89
CA ALA A 78 -14.27 12.65 -10.28
C ALA A 78 -13.51 11.34 -9.98
N VAL A 79 -12.81 11.29 -8.85
CA VAL A 79 -11.98 10.15 -8.45
C VAL A 79 -12.86 9.05 -7.87
N ARG A 80 -12.79 7.85 -8.45
CA ARG A 80 -13.48 6.64 -7.95
C ARG A 80 -12.62 5.78 -7.07
N SER A 81 -11.32 5.75 -7.36
CA SER A 81 -10.32 5.12 -6.52
C SER A 81 -9.02 5.91 -6.60
N LEU A 82 -8.30 6.01 -5.49
CA LEU A 82 -7.02 6.71 -5.38
C LEU A 82 -6.05 5.81 -4.61
N GLN A 83 -4.81 5.76 -5.05
CA GLN A 83 -3.68 5.25 -4.29
C GLN A 83 -2.52 6.21 -4.52
N LEU A 84 -1.93 6.70 -3.44
CA LEU A 84 -0.74 7.53 -3.47
C LEU A 84 0.25 6.93 -2.49
N ALA A 85 1.48 6.70 -2.93
CA ALA A 85 2.54 6.18 -2.09
C ALA A 85 3.84 6.94 -2.32
N PHE A 86 4.59 7.14 -1.24
CA PHE A 86 5.95 7.67 -1.21
C PHE A 86 6.85 6.61 -0.58
N THR A 87 7.84 6.16 -1.33
CA THR A 87 8.70 5.04 -0.88
C THR A 87 10.17 5.38 -1.01
N GLN A 88 10.93 4.99 0.00
CA GLN A 88 12.38 5.05 0.06
C GLN A 88 12.94 3.65 0.38
N GLY A 89 13.97 3.28 -0.36
CA GLY A 89 14.58 1.95 -0.28
C GLY A 89 13.86 0.92 -1.13
N ASN A 90 14.37 -0.32 -1.07
CA ASN A 90 13.87 -1.44 -1.85
C ASN A 90 13.43 -2.55 -0.90
N TRP A 91 12.23 -3.11 -1.12
CA TRP A 91 11.80 -4.29 -0.39
C TRP A 91 12.74 -5.46 -0.68
N ARG A 92 13.24 -6.11 0.37
CA ARG A 92 14.12 -7.27 0.23
C ARG A 92 13.30 -8.54 0.33
N GLU A 93 13.51 -9.44 -0.62
CA GLU A 93 12.81 -10.74 -0.69
C GLU A 93 12.94 -11.55 0.61
N GLN A 94 14.10 -11.47 1.28
CA GLN A 94 14.40 -12.12 2.56
C GLN A 94 13.48 -11.68 3.71
N TRP A 95 12.75 -10.57 3.57
CA TRP A 95 11.76 -10.12 4.56
C TRP A 95 10.40 -10.80 4.41
N GLY A 96 10.23 -11.62 3.36
CA GLY A 96 9.01 -12.33 3.03
C GLY A 96 7.98 -11.44 2.33
N TYR A 97 6.71 -11.78 2.51
CA TYR A 97 5.60 -10.97 2.02
C TYR A 97 5.51 -9.63 2.74
N ALA A 98 5.31 -8.58 1.94
CA ALA A 98 5.00 -7.27 2.48
C ALA A 98 3.55 -7.25 3.00
N PRO A 99 3.27 -6.52 4.09
CA PRO A 99 1.93 -6.44 4.68
C PRO A 99 0.95 -5.63 3.82
N ALA A 100 1.47 -4.80 2.91
CA ALA A 100 0.71 -4.03 1.94
C ALA A 100 1.40 -4.09 0.56
N PRO A 101 0.71 -3.70 -0.54
CA PRO A 101 1.33 -3.62 -1.86
C PRO A 101 2.65 -2.84 -1.83
N VAL A 102 3.72 -3.43 -2.36
CA VAL A 102 5.03 -2.78 -2.38
C VAL A 102 5.04 -1.78 -3.54
N HIS A 103 5.25 -0.50 -3.24
CA HIS A 103 5.56 0.52 -4.23
C HIS A 103 7.08 0.65 -4.36
N GLY A 104 7.61 0.96 -5.55
CA GLY A 104 9.04 1.21 -5.69
C GLY A 104 9.41 2.63 -5.30
N ALA A 105 10.72 2.91 -5.27
CA ALA A 105 11.23 4.19 -4.79
C ALA A 105 10.71 5.39 -5.58
N GLY A 106 10.47 6.50 -4.87
CA GLY A 106 9.84 7.69 -5.41
C GLY A 106 8.39 7.85 -4.98
N ALA A 107 7.64 8.65 -5.73
CA ALA A 107 6.20 8.75 -5.59
C ALA A 107 5.47 8.04 -6.73
N GLU A 108 4.39 7.34 -6.38
CA GLU A 108 3.44 6.74 -7.32
C GLU A 108 2.03 7.21 -6.99
N LEU A 109 1.35 7.76 -7.98
CA LEU A 109 -0.06 8.14 -7.93
C LEU A 109 -0.82 7.26 -8.91
N LEU A 110 -1.80 6.50 -8.42
CA LEU A 110 -2.70 5.70 -9.22
C LEU A 110 -4.14 6.14 -8.93
N ALA A 111 -4.87 6.60 -9.93
CA ALA A 111 -6.26 7.00 -9.75
C ALA A 111 -7.15 6.53 -10.89
N ARG A 112 -8.40 6.19 -10.55
CA ARG A 112 -9.46 5.96 -11.52
C ARG A 112 -10.34 7.20 -11.59
N ILE A 113 -10.28 7.91 -12.71
CA ILE A 113 -11.06 9.12 -12.96
C ILE A 113 -12.30 8.74 -13.78
N ALA A 114 -13.48 8.95 -13.19
CA ALA A 114 -14.76 8.78 -13.87
C ALA A 114 -15.19 10.09 -14.56
N ALA A 115 -14.35 10.57 -15.49
CA ALA A 115 -14.63 11.74 -16.31
C ALA A 115 -14.64 11.34 -17.81
N PRO A 116 -15.40 12.06 -18.66
CA PRO A 116 -15.30 11.94 -20.10
C PRO A 116 -13.85 12.10 -20.59
N ALA A 117 -13.50 11.43 -21.69
CA ALA A 117 -12.12 11.40 -22.20
C ALA A 117 -11.52 12.80 -22.44
N GLU A 118 -12.35 13.74 -22.90
CA GLU A 118 -11.98 15.14 -23.16
C GLU A 118 -11.45 15.85 -21.90
N ASN A 119 -12.08 15.60 -20.75
CA ASN A 119 -11.74 16.27 -19.50
C ASN A 119 -10.79 15.45 -18.63
N ALA A 120 -10.55 14.17 -18.95
CA ALA A 120 -9.79 13.26 -18.10
C ALA A 120 -8.34 13.74 -17.85
N THR A 121 -7.70 14.37 -18.84
CA THR A 121 -6.33 14.90 -18.70
C THR A 121 -6.30 16.13 -17.80
N GLN A 122 -7.27 17.04 -17.92
CA GLN A 122 -7.39 18.20 -17.03
C GLN A 122 -7.68 17.76 -15.59
N GLN A 123 -8.57 16.78 -15.40
CA GLN A 123 -8.89 16.24 -14.08
C GLN A 123 -7.69 15.54 -13.44
N TRP A 124 -6.91 14.81 -14.24
CA TRP A 124 -5.67 14.17 -13.79
C TRP A 124 -4.63 15.19 -13.31
N ARG A 125 -4.35 16.23 -14.10
CA ARG A 125 -3.44 17.31 -13.71
C ARG A 125 -3.96 18.05 -12.47
N GLY A 126 -5.27 18.34 -12.42
CA GLY A 126 -5.91 18.98 -11.27
C GLY A 126 -5.74 18.18 -9.98
N LEU A 127 -5.97 16.86 -10.06
CA LEU A 127 -5.77 15.93 -8.94
C LEU A 127 -4.32 15.95 -8.45
N ALA A 128 -3.35 15.81 -9.37
CA ALA A 128 -1.94 15.79 -9.02
C ALA A 128 -1.48 17.09 -8.34
N ASN A 129 -1.94 18.25 -8.84
CA ASN A 129 -1.68 19.56 -8.23
C ASN A 129 -2.33 19.70 -6.84
N ALA A 130 -3.58 19.25 -6.68
CA ALA A 130 -4.26 19.31 -5.39
C ALA A 130 -3.55 18.45 -4.34
N LEU A 131 -3.16 17.23 -4.69
CA LEU A 131 -2.44 16.31 -3.81
C LEU A 131 -1.01 16.79 -3.50
N SER A 132 -0.35 17.47 -4.44
CA SER A 132 0.94 18.13 -4.22
C SER A 132 0.88 19.11 -3.05
N GLY A 133 -0.16 19.96 -3.01
CA GLY A 133 -0.39 20.89 -1.91
C GLY A 133 -0.73 20.20 -0.58
N VAL A 134 -1.55 19.14 -0.62
CA VAL A 134 -1.96 18.40 0.58
C VAL A 134 -0.77 17.66 1.22
N PHE A 135 0.05 16.98 0.43
CA PHE A 135 1.15 16.15 0.93
C PHE A 135 2.52 16.86 0.90
N CYS A 136 2.56 18.15 0.58
CA CYS A 136 3.79 18.95 0.45
C CYS A 136 4.85 18.26 -0.44
N ALA A 137 4.41 17.68 -1.54
CA ALA A 137 5.21 16.84 -2.43
C ALA A 137 5.23 17.41 -3.84
N SER A 138 6.18 17.00 -4.66
CA SER A 138 6.35 17.53 -6.03
C SER A 138 5.42 16.86 -7.06
N LEU A 139 4.23 16.39 -6.62
CA LEU A 139 3.27 15.68 -7.47
C LEU A 139 2.74 16.54 -8.63
N ASN A 140 2.88 17.87 -8.56
CA ASN A 140 2.56 18.78 -9.65
C ASN A 140 3.43 18.56 -10.91
N PHE A 141 4.56 17.86 -10.81
CA PHE A 141 5.34 17.41 -11.96
C PHE A 141 4.78 16.14 -12.62
N ILE A 142 3.67 15.56 -12.13
CA ILE A 142 2.97 14.49 -12.82
C ILE A 142 2.19 15.08 -14.00
N ASP A 143 2.61 14.72 -15.20
CA ASP A 143 2.03 15.13 -16.47
C ASP A 143 1.96 13.93 -17.43
N GLU A 144 1.63 14.16 -18.68
CA GLU A 144 1.51 13.09 -19.68
C GLU A 144 2.82 12.33 -19.89
N THR A 145 3.98 12.98 -19.71
CA THR A 145 5.30 12.42 -20.02
C THR A 145 5.73 11.32 -19.05
N ASN A 146 5.13 11.31 -17.85
CA ASN A 146 5.36 10.32 -16.79
C ASN A 146 4.05 9.64 -16.33
N THR A 147 2.98 9.77 -17.11
CA THR A 147 1.70 9.11 -16.86
C THR A 147 1.46 7.99 -17.86
N ASP A 148 1.14 6.81 -17.34
CA ASP A 148 0.66 5.67 -18.13
C ASP A 148 -0.76 5.23 -17.71
N SER A 149 -1.38 4.41 -18.55
CA SER A 149 -2.65 3.74 -18.25
C SER A 149 -2.37 2.25 -18.02
N PRO A 150 -2.17 1.81 -16.76
CA PRO A 150 -1.74 0.45 -16.48
C PRO A 150 -2.86 -0.56 -16.82
N GLY A 151 -2.52 -1.58 -17.61
CA GLY A 151 -3.45 -2.66 -17.97
C GLY A 151 -3.10 -3.36 -19.28
N MET A 152 -3.68 -4.54 -19.48
CA MET A 152 -3.58 -5.28 -20.74
C MET A 152 -4.70 -4.88 -21.71
N GLY A 153 -4.41 -3.88 -22.55
CA GLY A 153 -5.37 -3.33 -23.52
C GLY A 153 -6.25 -2.24 -22.91
N ALA A 154 -7.55 -2.25 -23.21
CA ALA A 154 -8.54 -1.37 -22.59
C ALA A 154 -8.76 -1.78 -21.12
N GLY A 155 -7.79 -1.45 -20.25
CA GLY A 155 -7.94 -1.56 -18.80
C GLY A 155 -9.20 -0.83 -18.31
N PRO A 156 -9.55 -0.94 -17.02
CA PRO A 156 -10.72 -0.26 -16.49
C PRO A 156 -10.67 1.22 -16.87
N ALA A 157 -11.69 1.66 -17.61
CA ALA A 157 -11.71 2.99 -18.22
C ALA A 157 -11.41 4.07 -17.17
N GLY A 158 -10.50 4.99 -17.53
CA GLY A 158 -10.12 6.10 -16.67
C GLY A 158 -9.03 5.81 -15.63
N LEU A 159 -8.42 4.62 -15.59
CA LEU A 159 -7.26 4.34 -14.74
C LEU A 159 -5.99 5.03 -15.29
N ARG A 160 -5.35 5.84 -14.45
CA ARG A 160 -4.12 6.58 -14.76
C ARG A 160 -3.11 6.39 -13.64
N ARG A 161 -1.83 6.27 -14.01
CA ARG A 161 -0.71 6.13 -13.08
C ARG A 161 0.40 7.11 -13.43
N GLY A 162 0.72 8.00 -12.50
CA GLY A 162 1.85 8.92 -12.59
C GLY A 162 2.96 8.47 -11.66
N ARG A 163 4.22 8.65 -12.09
CA ARG A 163 5.38 8.23 -11.31
C ARG A 163 6.47 9.29 -11.30
N LEU A 164 7.01 9.55 -10.11
CA LEU A 164 8.15 10.43 -9.88
C LEU A 164 9.25 9.64 -9.15
N PRO A 165 10.11 8.89 -9.88
CA PRO A 165 11.15 8.04 -9.28
C PRO A 165 12.24 8.81 -8.51
N ARG A 166 12.25 10.14 -8.59
CA ARG A 166 13.19 11.02 -7.90
C ARG A 166 12.55 11.79 -6.74
N GLU A 167 11.25 11.61 -6.50
CA GLU A 167 10.59 12.21 -5.34
C GLU A 167 11.17 11.59 -4.07
N ASN A 168 11.75 12.41 -3.21
CA ASN A 168 12.29 11.94 -1.94
C ASN A 168 11.15 11.83 -0.92
N VAL A 169 11.33 10.96 0.07
CA VAL A 169 10.49 10.99 1.26
C VAL A 169 11.09 12.03 2.21
N CYS A 170 10.28 13.01 2.61
CA CYS A 170 10.71 14.10 3.50
C CYS A 170 9.81 14.20 4.74
N THR A 171 10.33 14.79 5.83
CA THR A 171 9.55 15.03 7.06
C THR A 171 8.33 15.93 6.83
N GLU A 172 8.43 16.77 5.81
CA GLU A 172 7.44 17.69 5.27
C GLU A 172 6.25 16.96 4.66
N ASN A 173 6.43 15.72 4.18
CA ASN A 173 5.33 14.90 3.69
C ASN A 173 4.66 14.10 4.82
N LEU A 174 5.42 13.70 5.85
CA LEU A 174 4.89 12.95 7.00
C LEU A 174 3.96 13.80 7.85
N THR A 175 4.30 15.07 8.09
CA THR A 175 3.50 15.98 8.91
C THR A 175 2.04 16.15 8.41
N PRO A 176 1.77 16.49 7.13
CA PRO A 176 0.41 16.57 6.62
C PRO A 176 -0.30 15.21 6.57
N TRP A 177 0.43 14.12 6.35
CA TRP A 177 -0.13 12.76 6.43
C TRP A 177 -0.64 12.45 7.85
N ILE A 178 0.16 12.75 8.89
CA ILE A 178 -0.27 12.60 10.30
C ILE A 178 -1.47 13.49 10.62
N LYS A 179 -1.51 14.72 10.07
CA LYS A 179 -2.61 15.67 10.32
C LYS A 179 -3.97 15.17 9.80
N GLN A 180 -4.00 14.19 8.88
CA GLN A 180 -5.23 13.57 8.39
C GLN A 180 -5.81 12.54 9.37
N LEU A 181 -5.01 12.02 10.31
CA LEU A 181 -5.48 11.07 11.31
C LEU A 181 -6.41 11.77 12.32
N PRO A 182 -7.54 11.16 12.73
CA PRO A 182 -8.48 11.77 13.68
C PRO A 182 -7.83 12.21 15.01
N CYS A 183 -6.89 11.42 15.53
CA CYS A 183 -6.12 11.73 16.75
C CYS A 183 -4.72 12.31 16.49
N GLN A 184 -4.33 12.50 15.23
CA GLN A 184 -3.00 12.98 14.83
C GLN A 184 -1.88 12.16 15.51
N ALA A 185 -0.80 12.83 15.93
CA ALA A 185 0.25 12.24 16.78
C ALA A 185 0.02 12.50 18.28
N LYS A 186 -1.23 12.77 18.71
CA LYS A 186 -1.54 13.13 20.11
C LYS A 186 -1.99 11.92 20.93
N SER A 187 -2.62 10.92 20.31
CA SER A 187 -3.15 9.73 20.98
C SER A 187 -3.29 8.56 19.99
N GLY A 188 -3.48 7.35 20.51
CA GLY A 188 -3.53 6.14 19.70
C GLY A 188 -2.17 5.78 19.10
N LEU A 189 -2.19 4.96 18.06
CA LEU A 189 -0.97 4.47 17.41
C LEU A 189 -0.23 5.58 16.65
N GLY A 190 -0.93 6.65 16.28
CA GLY A 190 -0.31 7.84 15.67
C GLY A 190 0.73 8.53 16.57
N ALA A 191 0.62 8.39 17.90
CA ALA A 191 1.57 8.98 18.85
C ALA A 191 2.97 8.33 18.82
N LEU A 192 3.07 7.09 18.30
CA LEU A 192 4.35 6.38 18.12
C LEU A 192 5.19 6.92 16.95
N LEU A 193 4.59 7.72 16.07
CA LEU A 193 5.22 8.15 14.83
C LEU A 193 6.30 9.21 15.10
N ASN A 194 7.53 8.75 15.33
CA ASN A 194 8.71 9.60 15.50
C ASN A 194 9.47 9.77 14.18
N PRO A 195 9.49 10.97 13.57
CA PRO A 195 10.19 11.20 12.32
C PRO A 195 11.66 10.77 12.37
N HIS A 196 12.38 11.07 13.46
CA HIS A 196 13.82 10.77 13.55
C HIS A 196 14.13 9.26 13.48
N ARG A 197 13.25 8.41 14.02
CA ARG A 197 13.38 6.95 13.90
C ARG A 197 12.98 6.47 12.51
N LEU A 198 11.85 6.97 12.00
CA LEU A 198 11.26 6.52 10.74
C LEU A 198 12.16 6.80 9.53
N PHE A 199 12.84 7.96 9.50
CA PHE A 199 13.74 8.32 8.39
C PHE A 199 15.10 7.62 8.42
N ASN A 200 15.41 6.88 9.50
CA ASN A 200 16.58 6.00 9.58
C ASN A 200 16.22 4.52 9.29
N ALA A 201 15.08 4.27 8.67
CA ALA A 201 14.65 2.93 8.29
C ALA A 201 15.38 2.42 7.04
N HIS A 202 15.60 1.11 6.97
CA HIS A 202 16.12 0.42 5.78
C HIS A 202 15.11 0.38 4.62
N PHE A 203 13.83 0.50 4.95
CA PHE A 203 12.74 0.63 4.01
C PHE A 203 11.67 1.51 4.66
N TYR A 204 11.13 2.45 3.90
CA TYR A 204 10.06 3.33 4.32
C TYR A 204 9.07 3.45 3.19
N SER A 205 7.79 3.16 3.43
CA SER A 205 6.72 3.37 2.47
C SER A 205 5.49 3.90 3.19
N MET A 206 5.10 5.13 2.87
CA MET A 206 3.87 5.74 3.38
C MET A 206 2.92 5.99 2.24
N GLY A 207 1.63 5.86 2.50
CA GLY A 207 0.65 6.10 1.47
C GLY A 207 -0.75 6.29 2.00
N VAL A 208 -1.63 6.64 1.06
CA VAL A 208 -3.06 6.78 1.28
C VAL A 208 -3.81 6.09 0.15
N SER A 209 -4.94 5.48 0.46
CA SER A 209 -5.87 4.94 -0.52
C SER A 209 -7.29 5.40 -0.25
N LEU A 210 -8.04 5.58 -1.32
CA LEU A 210 -9.47 5.85 -1.31
C LEU A 210 -10.14 4.83 -2.20
N GLU A 211 -11.06 4.06 -1.63
CA GLU A 211 -11.77 3.01 -2.35
C GLU A 211 -13.24 3.03 -1.99
N THR A 212 -14.11 2.86 -2.98
CA THR A 212 -15.54 2.66 -2.75
C THR A 212 -15.80 1.16 -2.65
N ALA A 213 -16.03 0.67 -1.44
CA ALA A 213 -16.47 -0.69 -1.21
C ALA A 213 -17.92 -0.88 -1.70
N PRO A 214 -18.21 -1.98 -2.43
CA PRO A 214 -19.56 -2.29 -2.82
C PRO A 214 -20.43 -2.53 -1.59
N ALA A 215 -21.72 -2.21 -1.73
CA ALA A 215 -22.73 -2.49 -0.73
C ALA A 215 -22.71 -3.97 -0.32
N SER A 216 -22.47 -4.25 0.96
CA SER A 216 -22.60 -5.60 1.50
C SER A 216 -24.07 -5.85 1.89
N GLY A 217 -24.67 -6.95 1.43
CA GLY A 217 -25.98 -7.41 1.89
C GLY A 217 -27.15 -6.42 1.68
N GLY A 218 -27.17 -5.69 0.56
CA GLY A 218 -28.24 -4.70 0.26
C GLY A 218 -28.08 -3.34 0.94
N GLY A 219 -26.93 -3.10 1.61
CA GLY A 219 -26.59 -1.80 2.18
C GLY A 219 -26.25 -0.72 1.14
N ARG A 220 -25.77 0.44 1.59
CA ARG A 220 -25.22 1.48 0.70
C ARG A 220 -23.73 1.21 0.44
N PRO A 221 -23.16 1.67 -0.69
CA PRO A 221 -21.72 1.61 -0.90
C PRO A 221 -21.01 2.42 0.20
N ALA A 222 -19.86 1.93 0.66
CA ALA A 222 -19.08 2.60 1.69
C ALA A 222 -17.80 3.15 1.08
N LEU A 223 -17.45 4.38 1.43
CA LEU A 223 -16.16 4.98 1.10
C LEU A 223 -15.16 4.61 2.21
N ARG A 224 -14.07 3.96 1.84
CA ARG A 224 -12.97 3.63 2.74
C ARG A 224 -11.76 4.48 2.38
N TYR A 225 -11.25 5.21 3.36
CA TYR A 225 -9.98 5.91 3.29
C TYR A 225 -8.98 5.24 4.21
N THR A 226 -7.88 4.74 3.66
CA THR A 226 -6.84 4.04 4.41
C THR A 226 -5.54 4.80 4.30
N GLN A 227 -4.90 5.07 5.42
CA GLN A 227 -3.52 5.54 5.50
C GLN A 227 -2.65 4.39 5.98
N HIS A 228 -1.53 4.15 5.31
CA HIS A 228 -0.60 3.11 5.70
C HIS A 228 0.83 3.63 5.79
N LEU A 229 1.61 3.07 6.71
CA LEU A 229 3.04 3.32 6.85
C LEU A 229 3.74 2.01 7.16
N THR A 230 4.64 1.59 6.27
CA THR A 230 5.48 0.41 6.44
C THR A 230 6.92 0.83 6.60
N VAL A 231 7.55 0.43 7.70
CA VAL A 231 8.99 0.67 7.94
C VAL A 231 9.71 -0.60 8.35
N VAL A 232 10.97 -0.69 7.95
CA VAL A 232 11.90 -1.74 8.42
C VAL A 232 13.04 -1.08 9.19
N LEU A 233 13.03 -1.26 10.50
CA LEU A 233 13.99 -0.67 11.43
C LEU A 233 15.01 -1.71 11.89
N ASP A 234 16.25 -1.28 12.12
CA ASP A 234 17.26 -2.10 12.80
C ASP A 234 17.40 -1.63 14.26
N PRO A 235 16.92 -2.42 15.25
CA PRO A 235 17.06 -2.07 16.66
C PRO A 235 18.51 -1.76 17.07
N ARG A 236 19.49 -2.44 16.47
CA ARG A 236 20.92 -2.26 16.80
C ARG A 236 21.44 -0.88 16.42
N ALA A 237 20.90 -0.27 15.37
CA ALA A 237 21.22 1.09 14.96
C ALA A 237 20.82 2.13 16.03
N PHE A 238 19.99 1.72 17.00
CA PHE A 238 19.50 2.55 18.09
C PHE A 238 20.03 2.10 19.46
N GLY A 239 21.03 1.22 19.50
CA GLY A 239 21.56 0.67 20.75
C GLY A 239 20.64 -0.35 21.43
N LEU A 240 19.60 -0.83 20.73
CA LEU A 240 18.69 -1.86 21.21
C LEU A 240 19.19 -3.22 20.71
N ALA A 241 20.04 -3.86 21.50
CA ALA A 241 20.52 -5.21 21.20
C ALA A 241 19.75 -6.23 22.04
N ASP A 242 19.43 -7.36 21.41
CA ASP A 242 19.06 -8.59 22.11
C ASP A 242 20.35 -9.39 22.27
N ASP A 243 21.12 -9.03 23.30
CA ASP A 243 22.36 -9.71 23.66
C ASP A 243 22.00 -11.00 24.39
N GLY A 244 21.88 -12.09 23.63
CA GLY A 244 21.64 -13.44 24.15
C GLY A 244 22.70 -13.99 25.13
N GLY A 245 23.55 -13.14 25.73
CA GLY A 245 24.46 -13.47 26.82
C GLY A 245 23.79 -13.29 28.18
N GLY A 246 23.20 -14.37 28.72
CA GLY A 246 22.97 -14.58 30.16
C GLY A 246 22.04 -13.61 30.93
N GLY A 247 21.60 -12.49 30.34
CA GLY A 247 20.90 -11.42 31.03
C GLY A 247 19.73 -10.83 30.26
N GLY A 248 18.83 -11.65 29.71
CA GLY A 248 17.44 -11.25 29.37
C GLY A 248 17.24 -9.94 28.59
N GLY A 249 18.03 -9.65 27.56
CA GLY A 249 17.99 -8.39 26.81
C GLY A 249 16.77 -8.22 25.88
N GLY A 250 15.59 -7.94 26.43
CA GLY A 250 14.45 -7.41 25.67
C GLY A 250 14.50 -5.89 25.53
N TRP A 251 13.80 -5.34 24.54
CA TRP A 251 13.59 -3.89 24.37
C TRP A 251 12.11 -3.61 24.20
N THR A 252 11.65 -2.37 24.42
CA THR A 252 10.23 -2.04 24.28
C THR A 252 9.92 -1.37 22.95
N LEU A 253 8.67 -1.52 22.49
CA LEU A 253 8.20 -0.84 21.28
C LEU A 253 8.37 0.69 21.41
N GLY A 254 8.13 1.23 22.60
CA GLY A 254 8.38 2.63 22.88
C GLY A 254 9.84 3.05 22.79
N ALA A 255 10.79 2.18 23.19
CA ALA A 255 12.22 2.43 23.01
C ALA A 255 12.63 2.43 21.53
N LEU A 256 12.10 1.49 20.73
CA LEU A 256 12.36 1.43 19.28
C LEU A 256 11.86 2.67 18.55
N MET A 257 10.70 3.20 18.96
CA MET A 257 10.10 4.40 18.38
C MET A 257 10.53 5.70 19.07
N ASP A 258 11.27 5.63 20.18
CA ASP A 258 11.61 6.77 21.04
C ASP A 258 10.38 7.63 21.39
N ARG A 259 9.26 6.94 21.60
CA ARG A 259 7.95 7.48 21.95
C ARG A 259 7.22 6.40 22.72
N PRO A 260 6.85 6.62 23.98
CA PRO A 260 6.24 5.56 24.75
C PRO A 260 4.77 5.38 24.33
N LEU A 261 4.23 4.17 24.52
CA LEU A 261 2.82 3.84 24.28
C LEU A 261 1.87 4.39 25.37
N LEU A 262 2.30 5.41 26.12
CA LEU A 262 1.57 6.01 27.24
C LEU A 262 0.22 6.63 26.84
N ALA A 263 -0.01 6.84 25.54
CA ALA A 263 -1.27 7.30 25.05
C ALA A 263 -2.31 6.17 25.12
N ALA A 264 -3.43 6.41 25.81
CA ALA A 264 -4.63 5.62 25.60
C ALA A 264 -4.94 5.52 24.09
N ALA A 265 -5.63 4.45 23.68
CA ALA A 265 -6.17 4.32 22.34
C ALA A 265 -6.86 5.62 21.90
N CYS A 266 -6.84 5.89 20.59
CA CYS A 266 -7.47 7.08 20.05
C CYS A 266 -8.96 7.14 20.51
N PRO A 267 -9.42 8.21 21.20
CA PRO A 267 -10.76 8.21 21.82
C PRO A 267 -11.95 8.06 20.86
N VAL A 268 -11.72 8.26 19.56
CA VAL A 268 -12.72 8.11 18.51
C VAL A 268 -12.55 6.81 17.70
N ALA A 269 -11.59 5.95 18.05
CA ALA A 269 -11.38 4.67 17.39
C ALA A 269 -12.41 3.63 17.83
N SER A 270 -13.01 2.95 16.85
CA SER A 270 -13.83 1.75 17.07
C SER A 270 -12.98 0.48 17.18
N ARG A 271 -11.71 0.52 16.75
CA ARG A 271 -10.72 -0.55 16.88
C ARG A 271 -9.32 0.04 17.04
N SER A 272 -8.55 -0.45 18.01
CA SER A 272 -7.15 -0.07 18.19
C SER A 272 -6.33 -1.30 18.61
N THR A 273 -5.55 -1.86 17.68
CA THR A 273 -4.88 -3.17 17.89
C THR A 273 -3.40 -3.16 17.56
N VAL A 274 -2.59 -3.82 18.39
CA VAL A 274 -1.17 -4.11 18.09
C VAL A 274 -0.99 -5.62 17.94
N ARG A 275 -0.43 -6.07 16.83
CA ARG A 275 -0.18 -7.48 16.52
C ARG A 275 1.32 -7.71 16.45
N VAL A 276 1.84 -8.62 17.25
CA VAL A 276 3.27 -8.90 17.37
C VAL A 276 3.56 -10.35 16.99
N THR A 277 4.52 -10.57 16.09
CA THR A 277 4.93 -11.90 15.62
C THR A 277 6.45 -12.06 15.68
N GLY A 278 6.93 -13.21 16.14
CA GLY A 278 8.35 -13.54 16.24
C GLY A 278 9.06 -12.94 17.46
N PHE A 279 8.29 -12.53 18.47
CA PHE A 279 8.78 -12.02 19.75
C PHE A 279 7.93 -12.58 20.88
N ARG A 280 8.55 -12.86 22.02
CA ARG A 280 7.82 -12.93 23.28
C ARG A 280 7.47 -11.51 23.69
N ALA A 281 6.18 -11.28 23.92
CA ALA A 281 5.66 -9.96 24.24
C ALA A 281 5.21 -9.86 25.71
N THR A 282 5.52 -8.73 26.35
CA THR A 282 5.03 -8.34 27.68
C THR A 282 4.35 -6.96 27.61
N PRO A 283 3.29 -6.68 28.40
CA PRO A 283 2.59 -7.56 29.33
C PRO A 283 1.85 -8.70 28.61
N ARG A 284 1.16 -9.59 29.34
CA ARG A 284 0.43 -10.72 28.75
C ARG A 284 -0.54 -10.23 27.66
N PRO A 285 -0.52 -10.76 26.43
CA PRO A 285 -1.41 -10.33 25.34
C PRO A 285 -2.87 -10.70 25.60
N ASP A 286 -3.79 -10.01 24.93
CA ASP A 286 -5.24 -10.24 25.04
C ASP A 286 -5.67 -11.52 24.32
N SER A 287 -5.00 -11.85 23.22
CA SER A 287 -5.13 -13.14 22.55
C SER A 287 -3.82 -13.54 21.87
N ALA A 288 -3.66 -14.84 21.61
CA ALA A 288 -2.56 -15.40 20.86
C ALA A 288 -3.12 -16.43 19.88
N ALA A 289 -2.78 -16.29 18.59
CA ALA A 289 -3.23 -17.21 17.54
C ALA A 289 -2.03 -17.71 16.75
N ALA A 290 -2.00 -19.01 16.46
CA ALA A 290 -1.04 -19.58 15.52
C ALA A 290 -1.35 -19.10 14.10
N ILE A 291 -0.33 -18.86 13.28
CA ILE A 291 -0.50 -18.53 11.87
C ILE A 291 -0.90 -19.82 11.12
N SER A 292 -1.98 -19.77 10.33
CA SER A 292 -2.64 -20.94 9.74
C SER A 292 -1.75 -21.82 8.86
N ASP A 293 -0.69 -21.24 8.29
CA ASP A 293 0.25 -21.94 7.39
C ASP A 293 1.57 -22.30 8.08
N ASP A 294 1.78 -21.82 9.32
CA ASP A 294 3.00 -22.02 10.08
C ASP A 294 2.66 -22.18 11.57
N ALA A 295 2.41 -23.44 11.97
CA ALA A 295 2.02 -23.80 13.33
C ALA A 295 3.06 -23.39 14.41
N ALA A 296 4.24 -22.92 14.01
CA ALA A 296 5.30 -22.47 14.91
C ALA A 296 5.28 -20.95 15.17
N ALA A 297 4.72 -20.13 14.28
CA ALA A 297 4.70 -18.68 14.43
C ALA A 297 3.39 -18.22 15.12
N VAL A 298 3.50 -17.73 16.35
CA VAL A 298 2.37 -17.20 17.12
C VAL A 298 2.28 -15.69 16.93
N THR A 299 1.07 -15.19 16.69
CA THR A 299 0.76 -13.75 16.68
C THR A 299 0.08 -13.37 17.99
N HIS A 300 0.74 -12.53 18.78
CA HIS A 300 0.22 -11.93 19.98
C HIS A 300 -0.58 -10.67 19.63
N THR A 301 -1.81 -10.56 20.12
CA THR A 301 -2.67 -9.40 19.86
C THR A 301 -2.93 -8.63 21.15
N PHE A 302 -2.76 -7.32 21.09
CA PHE A 302 -3.06 -6.36 22.14
C PHE A 302 -4.21 -5.46 21.67
N ASP A 303 -5.25 -5.34 22.48
CA ASP A 303 -6.40 -4.47 22.20
C ASP A 303 -6.34 -3.24 23.12
N LEU A 304 -5.93 -2.10 22.57
CA LEU A 304 -5.71 -0.87 23.32
C LEU A 304 -7.02 -0.23 23.81
N LEU A 305 -8.18 -0.66 23.28
CA LEU A 305 -9.49 -0.21 23.77
C LEU A 305 -9.92 -0.97 25.03
N ARG A 306 -9.43 -2.19 25.26
CA ARG A 306 -9.82 -3.01 26.42
C ARG A 306 -9.10 -2.61 27.69
N ARG A 307 -7.84 -2.23 27.58
CA ARG A 307 -7.00 -1.85 28.71
C ARG A 307 -5.90 -0.89 28.29
N ARG A 308 -5.45 -0.10 29.25
CA ARG A 308 -4.26 0.75 29.09
C ARG A 308 -3.00 -0.12 29.11
N ILE A 309 -2.14 0.08 28.12
CA ILE A 309 -0.82 -0.55 28.01
C ILE A 309 0.18 0.60 27.89
N ASP A 310 1.06 0.74 28.86
CA ASP A 310 2.04 1.83 28.85
C ASP A 310 3.19 1.58 27.85
N ASP A 311 3.60 0.31 27.70
CA ASP A 311 4.54 -0.13 26.67
C ASP A 311 4.44 -1.64 26.42
N ILE A 312 4.97 -2.10 25.28
CA ILE A 312 5.07 -3.52 24.92
C ILE A 312 6.56 -3.91 24.89
N GLY A 313 6.97 -4.73 25.84
CA GLY A 313 8.29 -5.35 25.86
C GLY A 313 8.38 -6.48 24.85
N LEU A 314 9.48 -6.52 24.10
CA LEU A 314 9.75 -7.44 23.01
C LEU A 314 11.10 -8.10 23.25
N SER A 315 11.11 -9.43 23.35
CA SER A 315 12.33 -10.23 23.40
C SER A 315 12.27 -11.28 22.29
N ALA A 316 13.39 -11.51 21.58
CA ALA A 316 13.36 -12.42 20.46
C ALA A 316 13.00 -13.83 20.92
N GLU A 317 12.12 -14.46 20.16
CA GLU A 317 11.98 -15.90 20.23
C GLU A 317 13.20 -16.54 19.56
N PRO A 318 13.73 -17.65 20.11
CA PRO A 318 14.81 -18.38 19.47
C PRO A 318 14.38 -18.69 18.05
N ALA A 319 15.20 -18.26 17.08
CA ALA A 319 14.96 -18.54 15.68
C ALA A 319 14.95 -20.07 15.52
N ARG A 320 13.75 -20.65 15.46
CA ARG A 320 13.60 -21.97 14.85
C ARG A 320 14.05 -21.81 13.40
N ASN A 321 14.66 -22.84 12.81
CA ASN A 321 15.19 -22.85 11.43
C ASN A 321 14.05 -22.71 10.40
N GLU A 322 13.31 -21.61 10.49
CA GLU A 322 12.20 -21.24 9.65
C GLU A 322 12.77 -20.21 8.68
N SER A 323 13.16 -20.72 7.52
CA SER A 323 13.23 -19.90 6.32
C SER A 323 11.85 -19.28 6.15
N LEU A 324 11.64 -18.04 6.61
CA LEU A 324 10.44 -17.25 6.27
C LEU A 324 10.19 -17.45 4.79
N ALA A 325 9.09 -18.13 4.44
CA ALA A 325 8.81 -18.48 3.06
C ALA A 325 8.80 -17.18 2.25
N GLY A 326 9.82 -17.01 1.40
CA GLY A 326 9.90 -15.88 0.50
C GLY A 326 8.65 -15.81 -0.37
N PRO A 327 8.33 -14.64 -0.96
CA PRO A 327 7.16 -14.53 -1.80
C PRO A 327 7.20 -15.57 -2.92
N VAL A 328 6.05 -16.21 -3.16
CA VAL A 328 5.87 -17.23 -4.20
C VAL A 328 6.42 -16.75 -5.53
N VAL A 329 6.11 -15.52 -5.91
CA VAL A 329 6.75 -14.85 -7.04
C VAL A 329 7.58 -13.68 -6.53
N SER A 330 8.85 -13.62 -6.94
CA SER A 330 9.70 -12.43 -6.78
C SER A 330 10.24 -11.93 -8.12
N VAL A 331 10.55 -10.65 -8.18
CA VAL A 331 11.08 -9.98 -9.38
C VAL A 331 12.33 -9.19 -9.05
N HIS A 332 13.33 -9.30 -9.93
CA HIS A 332 14.52 -8.47 -9.94
C HIS A 332 14.66 -7.81 -11.30
N ARG A 333 14.59 -6.48 -11.36
CA ARG A 333 14.73 -5.71 -12.60
C ARG A 333 15.95 -4.79 -12.52
N TYR A 334 16.71 -4.72 -13.60
CA TYR A 334 17.78 -3.76 -13.78
C TYR A 334 17.82 -3.23 -15.21
N VAL A 335 18.36 -2.02 -15.36
CA VAL A 335 18.67 -1.42 -16.65
C VAL A 335 20.06 -1.89 -17.09
N THR A 336 20.18 -2.25 -18.36
CA THR A 336 21.40 -2.73 -19.02
C THR A 336 21.85 -1.70 -20.06
N GLY A 337 23.14 -1.74 -20.41
CA GLY A 337 23.75 -0.83 -21.39
C GLY A 337 24.79 0.10 -20.78
N SER A 338 25.60 0.73 -21.63
CA SER A 338 26.73 1.57 -21.25
C SER A 338 26.51 3.01 -21.71
N GLY A 339 25.70 3.77 -20.97
CA GLY A 339 25.67 5.25 -20.89
C GLY A 339 25.44 6.10 -22.16
N GLY A 340 25.59 5.55 -23.36
CA GLY A 340 25.54 6.26 -24.63
C GLY A 340 24.11 6.36 -25.16
N ILE A 341 23.74 5.40 -26.01
CA ILE A 341 22.50 5.41 -26.81
C ILE A 341 21.75 4.09 -26.63
N ASP A 342 22.42 2.95 -26.78
CA ASP A 342 21.77 1.64 -26.68
C ASP A 342 21.77 1.07 -25.26
N GLY A 343 20.65 0.47 -24.89
CA GLY A 343 20.48 -0.22 -23.63
C GLY A 343 19.33 -1.22 -23.68
N GLY A 344 18.91 -1.65 -22.50
CA GLY A 344 17.77 -2.54 -22.38
C GLY A 344 17.35 -2.72 -20.95
N VAL A 345 16.26 -3.46 -20.76
CA VAL A 345 15.81 -3.89 -19.45
C VAL A 345 15.91 -5.41 -19.39
N GLU A 346 16.36 -5.90 -18.25
CA GLU A 346 16.30 -7.31 -17.92
C GLU A 346 15.56 -7.47 -16.58
N ALA A 347 14.52 -8.30 -16.60
CA ALA A 347 13.71 -8.63 -15.43
C ALA A 347 13.72 -10.14 -15.21
N ILE A 348 14.15 -10.55 -14.02
CA ILE A 348 14.23 -11.94 -13.58
C ILE A 348 13.04 -12.20 -12.65
N LEU A 349 12.08 -12.98 -13.13
CA LEU A 349 10.90 -13.43 -12.39
C LEU A 349 11.19 -14.82 -11.83
N THR A 350 11.10 -15.00 -10.52
CA THR A 350 11.32 -16.28 -9.84
C THR A 350 10.00 -16.82 -9.32
N ASN A 351 9.59 -18.00 -9.77
CA ASN A 351 8.47 -18.76 -9.20
C ASN A 351 9.02 -19.82 -8.23
N ARG A 352 8.69 -19.69 -6.94
CA ARG A 352 9.04 -20.65 -5.87
C ARG A 352 7.96 -21.69 -5.61
N HIS A 353 6.81 -21.57 -6.24
CA HIS A 353 5.72 -22.52 -6.08
C HIS A 353 6.01 -23.81 -6.84
N ALA A 354 5.50 -24.92 -6.30
CA ALA A 354 5.60 -26.24 -6.92
C ALA A 354 4.69 -26.41 -8.15
N ALA A 355 3.79 -25.45 -8.40
CA ALA A 355 2.93 -25.42 -9.58
C ALA A 355 3.19 -24.18 -10.46
N PRO A 356 2.76 -24.18 -11.73
CA PRO A 356 2.85 -23.02 -12.59
C PRO A 356 2.07 -21.84 -12.00
N VAL A 357 2.60 -20.63 -12.13
CA VAL A 357 1.94 -19.40 -11.64
C VAL A 357 1.75 -18.44 -12.80
N ARG A 358 0.49 -18.03 -13.01
CA ARG A 358 0.16 -17.01 -14.01
C ARG A 358 0.45 -15.62 -13.45
N VAL A 359 1.23 -14.85 -14.18
CA VAL A 359 1.67 -13.52 -13.79
C VAL A 359 1.44 -12.52 -14.91
N THR A 360 1.21 -11.26 -14.54
CA THR A 360 1.25 -10.13 -15.45
C THR A 360 2.44 -9.25 -15.09
N TYR A 361 3.39 -9.13 -16.02
CA TYR A 361 4.53 -8.22 -15.93
C TYR A 361 4.17 -6.90 -16.61
N LEU A 362 4.28 -5.79 -15.87
CA LEU A 362 3.98 -4.46 -16.38
C LEU A 362 5.19 -3.53 -16.16
N ASP A 363 5.72 -2.98 -17.25
CA ASP A 363 6.85 -2.05 -17.25
C ASP A 363 6.50 -0.79 -18.01
N SER A 364 6.99 0.35 -17.54
CA SER A 364 6.81 1.63 -18.23
C SER A 364 8.12 2.38 -18.16
N LEU A 365 8.62 2.75 -19.32
CA LEU A 365 9.87 3.49 -19.42
C LEU A 365 9.56 4.92 -19.87
N PRO A 366 10.28 5.92 -19.34
CA PRO A 366 10.16 7.30 -19.78
C PRO A 366 10.25 7.44 -21.29
N TRP A 367 9.61 8.48 -21.85
CA TRP A 367 9.51 8.67 -23.31
C TRP A 367 10.86 8.70 -24.04
N TYR A 368 11.92 9.12 -23.35
CA TYR A 368 13.28 9.17 -23.90
C TYR A 368 13.97 7.80 -23.94
N LEU A 369 13.37 6.74 -23.38
CA LEU A 369 13.81 5.36 -23.55
C LEU A 369 12.85 4.66 -24.51
N ARG A 370 13.22 4.68 -25.79
CA ARG A 370 12.41 4.16 -26.89
C ARG A 370 12.56 2.64 -26.96
N VAL A 371 11.56 1.93 -26.45
CA VAL A 371 11.54 0.46 -26.43
C VAL A 371 11.30 -0.11 -27.82
N TYR A 372 12.13 -1.08 -28.22
CA TYR A 372 11.95 -1.85 -29.44
C TYR A 372 11.18 -3.14 -29.15
N SER A 373 9.87 -3.14 -29.39
CA SER A 373 9.00 -4.29 -29.07
C SER A 373 9.44 -5.62 -29.72
N HIS A 374 10.03 -5.57 -30.91
CA HIS A 374 10.54 -6.75 -31.63
C HIS A 374 11.73 -7.44 -30.93
N THR A 375 12.37 -6.77 -29.96
CA THR A 375 13.50 -7.31 -29.19
C THR A 375 13.06 -8.03 -27.92
N LEU A 376 11.75 -8.09 -27.64
CA LEU A 376 11.22 -8.79 -26.47
C LEU A 376 11.58 -10.28 -26.54
N GLN A 377 12.35 -10.73 -25.55
CA GLN A 377 12.71 -12.12 -25.35
C GLN A 377 12.22 -12.56 -23.97
N VAL A 378 11.53 -13.70 -23.93
CA VAL A 378 11.14 -14.35 -22.69
C VAL A 378 11.71 -15.75 -22.68
N ARG A 379 12.59 -16.05 -21.73
CA ARG A 379 13.30 -17.32 -21.64
C ARG A 379 13.35 -17.79 -20.19
N THR A 380 13.34 -19.09 -19.97
CA THR A 380 13.75 -19.65 -18.68
C THR A 380 15.25 -19.44 -18.46
N ALA A 381 15.71 -19.51 -17.21
CA ALA A 381 17.14 -19.49 -16.89
C ALA A 381 17.92 -20.64 -17.57
N ALA A 382 17.24 -21.74 -17.91
CA ALA A 382 17.80 -22.85 -18.70
C ALA A 382 17.86 -22.56 -20.22
N GLY A 383 17.51 -21.34 -20.66
CA GLY A 383 17.58 -20.91 -22.06
C GLY A 383 16.37 -21.28 -22.92
N LYS A 384 15.42 -22.09 -22.42
CA LYS A 384 14.19 -22.43 -23.13
C LYS A 384 13.31 -21.19 -23.34
N ALA A 385 12.98 -20.87 -24.58
CA ALA A 385 12.06 -19.79 -24.91
C ALA A 385 10.65 -20.08 -24.38
N LEU A 386 10.03 -19.08 -23.76
CA LEU A 386 8.63 -19.12 -23.32
C LEU A 386 7.82 -18.20 -24.20
N ARG A 387 6.67 -18.68 -24.68
CA ARG A 387 5.74 -17.87 -25.46
C ARG A 387 4.77 -17.16 -24.50
N PRO A 388 4.73 -15.82 -24.46
CA PRO A 388 3.73 -15.10 -23.69
C PRO A 388 2.31 -15.43 -24.16
N ALA A 389 1.37 -15.53 -23.21
CA ALA A 389 -0.04 -15.72 -23.54
C ALA A 389 -0.60 -14.49 -24.27
N ARG A 390 -0.19 -13.30 -23.82
CA ARG A 390 -0.58 -12.03 -24.41
C ARG A 390 0.48 -10.97 -24.15
N VAL A 391 0.68 -10.09 -25.12
CA VAL A 391 1.57 -8.93 -25.04
C VAL A 391 0.77 -7.71 -25.47
N ALA A 392 0.79 -6.67 -24.65
CA ALA A 392 0.27 -5.35 -25.00
C ALA A 392 1.42 -4.35 -24.93
N PHE A 393 1.67 -3.63 -26.01
CA PHE A 393 2.73 -2.64 -26.09
C PHE A 393 2.18 -1.33 -26.62
N SER A 394 2.48 -0.24 -25.91
CA SER A 394 2.21 1.13 -26.33
C SER A 394 3.54 1.85 -26.47
N PRO A 395 3.91 2.32 -27.67
CA PRO A 395 5.16 3.04 -27.88
C PRO A 395 5.13 4.41 -27.20
N ALA A 396 6.32 4.85 -26.79
CA ALA A 396 6.56 6.20 -26.31
C ALA A 396 6.25 7.24 -27.40
N VAL A 397 5.86 8.44 -26.97
CA VAL A 397 5.79 9.62 -27.81
C VAL A 397 6.73 10.66 -27.22
N ASP A 398 7.66 11.18 -28.01
CA ASP A 398 8.65 12.15 -27.57
C ASP A 398 7.98 13.32 -26.83
N ARG A 399 8.40 13.57 -25.58
CA ARG A 399 7.86 14.62 -24.70
C ARG A 399 6.33 14.55 -24.52
N GLY A 400 5.74 13.41 -24.81
CA GLY A 400 4.29 13.20 -24.79
C GLY A 400 3.89 12.14 -23.78
N ARG A 401 4.29 10.88 -23.99
CA ARG A 401 3.93 9.77 -23.10
C ARG A 401 5.04 8.72 -22.97
N PRO A 402 5.14 8.01 -21.84
CA PRO A 402 6.06 6.89 -21.68
C PRO A 402 5.70 5.72 -22.59
N SER A 403 6.67 4.81 -22.78
CA SER A 403 6.40 3.50 -23.35
C SER A 403 5.79 2.59 -22.28
N SER A 404 4.84 1.73 -22.65
CA SER A 404 4.22 0.78 -21.72
C SER A 404 4.26 -0.62 -22.33
N LEU A 405 4.72 -1.59 -21.55
CA LEU A 405 4.80 -2.99 -21.92
C LEU A 405 4.08 -3.83 -20.85
N ALA A 406 3.06 -4.57 -21.27
CA ALA A 406 2.39 -5.57 -20.45
C ALA A 406 2.56 -6.96 -21.08
N VAL A 407 3.00 -7.93 -20.28
CA VAL A 407 3.26 -9.30 -20.72
C VAL A 407 2.59 -10.27 -19.75
N GLU A 408 1.67 -11.09 -20.25
CA GLU A 408 1.06 -12.19 -19.49
C GLU A 408 1.83 -13.48 -19.74
N LEU A 409 2.32 -14.05 -18.65
CA LEU A 409 3.23 -15.19 -18.64
C LEU A 409 2.70 -16.27 -17.70
N GLU A 410 2.93 -17.52 -18.06
CA GLU A 410 2.84 -18.63 -17.14
C GLU A 410 4.26 -19.03 -16.74
N LEU A 411 4.61 -18.77 -15.47
CA LEU A 411 5.92 -19.11 -14.94
C LEU A 411 5.96 -20.60 -14.61
N PRO A 412 6.91 -21.37 -15.15
CA PRO A 412 7.05 -22.78 -14.80
C PRO A 412 7.28 -22.99 -13.28
N PRO A 413 6.94 -24.16 -12.73
CA PRO A 413 7.20 -24.50 -11.33
C PRO A 413 8.68 -24.33 -10.96
N ALA A 414 8.95 -23.86 -9.73
CA ALA A 414 10.29 -23.78 -9.16
C ALA A 414 11.37 -23.25 -10.13
N SER A 415 11.05 -22.19 -10.87
CA SER A 415 11.86 -21.73 -12.00
C SER A 415 12.17 -20.23 -11.96
N ARG A 416 13.16 -19.84 -12.75
CA ARG A 416 13.48 -18.45 -13.05
C ARG A 416 13.21 -18.17 -14.53
N THR A 417 12.51 -17.09 -14.81
CA THR A 417 12.18 -16.60 -16.14
C THR A 417 12.77 -15.22 -16.32
N VAL A 418 13.52 -15.02 -17.40
CA VAL A 418 14.13 -13.75 -17.78
C VAL A 418 13.29 -13.13 -18.89
N VAL A 419 12.78 -11.92 -18.64
CA VAL A 419 12.15 -11.04 -19.61
C VAL A 419 13.17 -9.97 -19.98
N ARG A 420 13.54 -9.87 -21.26
CA ARG A 420 14.52 -8.93 -21.76
C ARG A 420 13.98 -8.17 -22.97
N PHE A 421 14.24 -6.88 -23.04
CA PHE A 421 13.96 -6.07 -24.22
C PHE A 421 14.95 -4.89 -24.29
N ALA A 422 15.27 -4.47 -25.51
CA ALA A 422 16.17 -3.35 -25.77
C ALA A 422 15.41 -2.03 -25.86
N PHE A 423 16.11 -0.95 -25.53
CA PHE A 423 15.67 0.41 -25.80
C PHE A 423 16.82 1.24 -26.36
N GLU A 424 16.46 2.31 -27.04
CA GLU A 424 17.37 3.38 -27.43
C GLU A 424 17.08 4.63 -26.60
N LYS A 425 18.12 5.30 -26.13
CA LYS A 425 18.02 6.58 -25.44
C LYS A 425 17.93 7.71 -26.47
N GLY A 426 16.78 8.38 -26.50
CA GLY A 426 16.54 9.57 -27.31
C GLY A 426 17.32 10.80 -26.82
N PHE A 427 17.46 11.77 -27.71
CA PHE A 427 18.15 13.03 -27.42
C PHE A 427 17.37 13.89 -26.42
N LEU A 428 18.03 14.24 -25.32
CA LEU A 428 17.54 15.16 -24.30
C LEU A 428 18.21 16.52 -24.44
N LYS A 429 17.41 17.60 -24.38
CA LYS A 429 17.90 18.98 -24.31
C LYS A 429 18.58 19.23 -22.95
N TYR A 430 19.42 20.27 -22.87
CA TYR A 430 20.08 20.62 -21.61
C TYR A 430 19.05 20.91 -20.48
N THR A 431 17.91 21.53 -20.81
CA THR A 431 16.81 21.82 -19.86
C THR A 431 16.02 20.58 -19.42
N GLU A 432 16.19 19.46 -20.11
CA GLU A 432 15.50 18.19 -19.82
C GLU A 432 16.33 17.28 -18.90
N HIS A 433 17.56 17.70 -18.57
CA HIS A 433 18.38 17.01 -17.59
C HIS A 433 17.96 17.42 -16.18
N PRO A 434 17.77 16.45 -15.27
CA PRO A 434 17.43 16.74 -13.90
C PRO A 434 18.60 17.45 -13.18
N PRO A 435 18.31 18.21 -12.10
CA PRO A 435 19.36 18.78 -11.27
C PRO A 435 20.19 17.65 -10.67
N ASP A 436 21.51 17.76 -10.72
CA ASP A 436 22.50 16.68 -10.48
C ASP A 436 22.63 15.67 -11.63
N ALA A 437 23.61 15.94 -12.51
CA ALA A 437 23.99 15.09 -13.63
C ALA A 437 24.72 13.80 -13.21
N ASN A 438 25.39 13.80 -12.04
CA ASN A 438 26.15 12.63 -11.57
C ASN A 438 25.23 11.50 -11.13
N ARG A 439 24.03 11.82 -10.63
CA ARG A 439 23.00 10.84 -10.25
C ARG A 439 22.39 10.13 -11.47
N GLY A 440 22.43 10.74 -12.65
CA GLY A 440 21.81 10.20 -13.86
C GLY A 440 20.26 10.21 -13.82
N PHE A 441 19.65 9.27 -14.54
CA PHE A 441 18.20 9.16 -14.68
C PHE A 441 17.66 7.94 -13.94
N ASN A 442 16.63 8.14 -13.11
CA ASN A 442 15.93 7.04 -12.46
C ASN A 442 14.83 6.52 -13.39
N VAL A 443 14.77 5.20 -13.56
CA VAL A 443 13.69 4.52 -14.26
C VAL A 443 12.73 3.93 -13.24
N ALA A 444 11.43 4.17 -13.44
CA ALA A 444 10.40 3.65 -12.55
C ALA A 444 10.45 2.10 -12.46
N PRO A 445 10.07 1.51 -11.31
CA PRO A 445 10.03 0.06 -11.13
C PRO A 445 9.03 -0.62 -12.07
N ALA A 446 9.24 -1.90 -12.37
CA ALA A 446 8.18 -2.73 -12.93
C ALA A 446 7.23 -3.23 -11.84
N VAL A 447 6.01 -3.57 -12.23
CA VAL A 447 4.98 -4.16 -11.37
C VAL A 447 4.71 -5.57 -11.85
N VAL A 448 4.72 -6.53 -10.94
CA VAL A 448 4.23 -7.89 -11.21
C VAL A 448 3.03 -8.19 -10.34
N SER A 449 1.95 -8.59 -10.98
CA SER A 449 0.72 -9.06 -10.34
C SER A 449 0.47 -10.54 -10.63
N TYR A 450 -0.01 -11.26 -9.63
CA TYR A 450 -0.35 -12.68 -9.74
C TYR A 450 -1.45 -13.07 -8.75
N THR A 451 -2.09 -14.19 -9.05
CA THR A 451 -3.10 -14.83 -8.19
C THR A 451 -2.68 -16.28 -8.00
N LEU A 452 -2.70 -16.77 -6.76
CA LEU A 452 -2.39 -18.17 -6.46
C LEU A 452 -3.66 -19.03 -6.62
N PRO A 453 -3.58 -20.20 -7.28
CA PRO A 453 -4.70 -21.13 -7.32
C PRO A 453 -4.98 -21.70 -5.93
N GLY A 454 -6.22 -21.58 -5.44
CA GLY A 454 -6.65 -22.13 -4.14
C GLY A 454 -6.41 -21.24 -2.93
N ALA A 455 -5.72 -20.11 -3.08
CA ALA A 455 -5.69 -19.08 -2.04
C ALA A 455 -6.94 -18.19 -2.17
N GLU A 456 -7.81 -18.17 -1.15
CA GLU A 456 -8.54 -16.93 -0.89
C GLU A 456 -7.51 -15.78 -0.85
N PRO A 457 -7.84 -14.58 -1.35
CA PRO A 457 -6.88 -13.48 -1.43
C PRO A 457 -6.30 -13.22 -0.03
N ALA A 458 -5.12 -13.77 0.25
CA ALA A 458 -4.36 -13.55 1.48
C ALA A 458 -3.62 -12.20 1.45
N CYS A 459 -4.18 -11.22 0.73
CA CYS A 459 -4.13 -9.83 1.17
C CYS A 459 -5.38 -9.66 2.03
N PRO A 460 -5.30 -9.45 3.35
CA PRO A 460 -6.49 -9.29 4.17
C PRO A 460 -7.29 -8.05 3.73
N ARG A 461 -8.24 -8.27 2.80
CA ARG A 461 -9.34 -7.40 2.32
C ARG A 461 -8.93 -6.14 1.50
N PRO A 462 -9.80 -5.63 0.62
CA PRO A 462 -9.92 -6.15 -0.74
C PRO A 462 -9.49 -5.17 -1.84
N THR A 463 -9.07 -5.73 -2.98
CA THR A 463 -9.19 -5.22 -4.38
C THR A 463 -7.93 -5.02 -5.23
N PHE A 464 -6.74 -5.53 -4.89
CA PHE A 464 -5.69 -5.65 -5.93
C PHE A 464 -4.87 -6.95 -5.81
N PRO A 465 -4.43 -7.55 -6.95
CA PRO A 465 -3.60 -8.74 -6.96
C PRO A 465 -2.30 -8.51 -6.19
N CYS A 466 -1.70 -9.56 -5.63
CA CYS A 466 -0.41 -9.47 -4.94
C CYS A 466 0.62 -8.77 -5.85
N ARG A 467 1.05 -7.55 -5.47
CA ARG A 467 2.03 -6.76 -6.25
C ARG A 467 3.40 -6.88 -5.63
N THR A 468 4.37 -7.31 -6.43
CA THR A 468 5.79 -7.11 -6.13
C THR A 468 6.35 -6.06 -7.08
N THR A 469 7.12 -5.13 -6.55
CA THR A 469 7.88 -4.15 -7.34
C THR A 469 9.37 -4.37 -7.11
N SER A 470 10.14 -4.05 -8.13
CA SER A 470 11.59 -4.19 -8.09
C SER A 470 12.25 -3.04 -8.83
N SER A 471 13.18 -2.37 -8.15
CA SER A 471 14.07 -1.36 -8.72
C SER A 471 15.48 -1.58 -8.20
N ARG A 472 16.44 -1.77 -9.11
CA ARG A 472 17.84 -1.41 -8.92
C ARG A 472 18.32 -0.61 -10.11
#